data_AF-A0A964ZES1-F1
#
_entry.id   AF-A0A964ZES1-F1
#
_cell.length_a   1.000
_cell.length_b   1.000
_cell.length_c   1.000
_cell.angle_alpha   90.00
_cell.angle_beta   90.00
_cell.angle_gamma   90.00
#
_symmetry.space_group_name_H-M   'P 1'
#
loop_
_entity.id
_entity.type
_entity.pdbx_description
1 polymer ?
#
loop_
_entity_poly.entity_id
_entity_poly.type
_entity_poly.pdbx_seq_one_letter_code
_entity_poly.pdbx_strand_id
1 'polypeptide(L)'
;MCRISSTRADPTNARVCQNFALYTECNRFNCSLPSTLQSRCYNRRLTNHKTLIDSLVLCAYPDNSVPLLTNNHYYVCSTQSIPKGRLIAEYCGEYIRAGETHSIHCMRIPRFELEQDGKKPLIFSDMCIDAQEYGNITRFIEHNCSPNAAVYYAPLVD
;
A
#
# COMPACT_ATOMS: atom_id res chain seq x y z
N MET A 1 -1.80 -5.91 -21.69
CA MET A 1 -3.25 -5.69 -21.47
C MET A 1 -3.78 -6.80 -20.55
N CYS A 2 -4.67 -6.52 -19.60
CA CYS A 2 -5.17 -7.47 -18.62
C CYS A 2 -6.15 -8.46 -19.26
N ARG A 3 -6.26 -9.68 -18.73
CA ARG A 3 -7.38 -10.58 -19.07
C ARG A 3 -8.41 -10.55 -17.96
N ILE A 4 -9.69 -10.55 -18.34
CA ILE A 4 -10.82 -10.59 -17.41
C ILE A 4 -11.50 -11.95 -17.56
N SER A 5 -11.63 -12.69 -16.48
CA SER A 5 -12.35 -13.96 -16.50
C SER A 5 -13.83 -13.73 -16.81
N SER A 6 -14.34 -14.41 -17.82
CA SER A 6 -15.73 -14.32 -18.29
C SER A 6 -16.75 -15.01 -17.37
N THR A 7 -16.29 -15.71 -16.33
CA THR A 7 -17.15 -16.58 -15.51
C THR A 7 -17.88 -15.87 -14.37
N ARG A 8 -17.71 -14.55 -14.19
CA ARG A 8 -18.40 -13.80 -13.13
C ARG A 8 -19.28 -12.68 -13.67
N ALA A 9 -20.34 -12.39 -12.94
CA ALA A 9 -21.39 -11.44 -13.31
C ALA A 9 -20.91 -9.97 -13.44
N ASP A 10 -19.85 -9.58 -12.72
CA ASP A 10 -19.30 -8.21 -12.78
C ASP A 10 -17.86 -8.20 -13.31
N PRO A 11 -17.62 -7.78 -14.57
CA PRO A 11 -16.30 -7.73 -15.17
C PRO A 11 -15.43 -6.61 -14.58
N THR A 12 -16.01 -5.68 -13.82
CA THR A 12 -15.26 -4.60 -13.16
C THR A 12 -14.60 -5.07 -11.87
N ASN A 13 -15.03 -6.21 -11.32
CA ASN A 13 -14.48 -6.78 -10.10
C ASN A 13 -13.00 -7.14 -10.26
N ALA A 14 -12.15 -6.61 -9.39
CA ALA A 14 -10.71 -6.84 -9.50
C ALA A 14 -10.32 -8.31 -9.36
N ARG A 15 -11.10 -9.14 -8.63
CA ARG A 15 -10.79 -10.56 -8.45
C ARG A 15 -10.91 -11.41 -9.72
N VAL A 16 -11.44 -10.85 -10.82
CA VAL A 16 -11.43 -11.50 -12.14
C VAL A 16 -10.38 -10.93 -13.08
N CYS A 17 -9.61 -9.94 -12.64
CA CYS A 17 -8.60 -9.27 -13.44
C CYS A 17 -7.23 -9.93 -13.24
N GLN A 18 -6.59 -10.33 -14.33
CA GLN A 18 -5.23 -10.87 -14.32
C GLN A 18 -4.22 -9.89 -13.71
N ASN A 19 -4.31 -8.60 -14.05
CA ASN A 19 -3.38 -7.60 -13.51
C ASN A 19 -3.51 -7.50 -11.98
N PHE A 20 -4.73 -7.60 -11.43
CA PHE A 20 -4.92 -7.62 -9.99
C PHE A 20 -4.23 -8.81 -9.32
N ALA A 21 -4.35 -10.00 -9.93
CA ALA A 21 -3.67 -11.21 -9.44
C ALA A 21 -2.13 -11.10 -9.51
N LEU A 22 -1.61 -10.24 -10.38
CA LEU A 22 -0.18 -9.96 -10.56
C LEU A 22 0.30 -8.71 -9.80
N TYR A 23 -0.54 -8.14 -8.93
CA TYR A 23 -0.25 -6.90 -8.20
C TYR A 23 0.05 -5.69 -9.10
N THR A 24 -0.44 -5.68 -10.33
CA THR A 24 -0.31 -4.58 -11.28
C THR A 24 -1.61 -3.78 -11.33
N GLU A 25 -1.53 -2.45 -11.23
CA GLU A 25 -2.71 -1.60 -11.40
C GLU A 25 -3.15 -1.55 -12.87
N CYS A 26 -4.46 -1.47 -13.10
CA CYS A 26 -4.98 -1.19 -14.43
C CYS A 26 -4.88 0.31 -14.74
N ASN A 27 -4.62 0.66 -15.99
CA ASN A 27 -4.66 2.02 -16.53
C ASN A 27 -5.44 2.03 -17.85
N ARG A 28 -5.52 3.18 -18.53
CA ARG A 28 -6.29 3.31 -19.78
C ARG A 28 -5.77 2.48 -20.96
N PHE A 29 -4.50 2.09 -20.90
CA PHE A 29 -3.81 1.37 -21.97
C PHE A 29 -3.75 -0.14 -21.74
N ASN A 30 -3.68 -0.57 -20.48
CA ASN A 30 -3.54 -1.98 -20.13
C ASN A 30 -4.85 -2.64 -19.68
N CYS A 31 -5.98 -1.93 -19.59
CA CYS A 31 -7.26 -2.48 -19.17
C CYS A 31 -8.09 -2.99 -20.36
N SER A 32 -8.58 -4.23 -20.29
CA SER A 32 -9.44 -4.83 -21.33
C SER A 32 -10.92 -4.49 -21.20
N LEU A 33 -11.33 -3.73 -20.18
CA LEU A 33 -12.71 -3.26 -20.11
C LEU A 33 -12.98 -2.26 -21.25
N PRO A 34 -14.20 -2.29 -21.83
CA PRO A 34 -14.67 -1.22 -22.71
C PRO A 34 -14.47 0.15 -22.06
N SER A 35 -14.15 1.17 -22.86
CA SER A 35 -13.89 2.54 -22.38
C SER A 35 -15.00 3.07 -21.47
N THR A 36 -16.25 2.74 -21.78
CA THR A 36 -17.45 3.06 -21.00
C THR A 36 -17.47 2.47 -19.59
N LEU A 37 -16.72 1.40 -19.33
CA LEU A 37 -16.61 0.72 -18.04
C LEU A 37 -15.27 0.93 -17.35
N GLN A 38 -14.28 1.56 -18.01
CA GLN A 38 -12.94 1.71 -17.44
C GLN A 38 -12.90 2.55 -16.17
N SER A 39 -13.77 3.55 -16.02
CA SER A 39 -13.92 4.34 -14.77
C SER A 39 -14.39 3.48 -13.59
N ARG A 40 -15.16 2.44 -13.88
CA ARG A 40 -15.69 1.48 -12.90
C ARG A 40 -14.71 0.37 -12.56
N CYS A 41 -13.62 0.21 -13.32
CA CYS A 41 -12.58 -0.79 -13.06
C CYS A 41 -12.14 -0.74 -11.58
N TYR A 42 -12.31 -1.85 -10.87
CA TYR A 42 -11.96 -1.95 -9.46
C TYR A 42 -10.47 -2.21 -9.23
N ASN A 43 -9.71 -2.42 -10.29
CA ASN A 43 -8.24 -2.51 -10.26
C ASN A 43 -7.57 -1.18 -10.65
N ARG A 44 -8.27 -0.05 -10.50
CA ARG A 44 -7.71 1.32 -10.54
C ARG A 44 -7.87 1.97 -9.16
N ARG A 45 -7.33 1.32 -8.13
CA ARG A 45 -7.65 1.67 -6.74
C ARG A 45 -6.84 2.83 -6.21
N LEU A 46 -5.56 2.93 -6.60
CA LEU A 46 -4.70 4.04 -6.23
C LEU A 46 -5.06 5.23 -7.08
N THR A 47 -5.06 5.06 -8.41
CA THR A 47 -5.32 6.15 -9.37
C THR A 47 -6.73 6.76 -9.22
N ASN A 48 -7.75 5.96 -8.86
CA ASN A 48 -9.10 6.50 -8.64
C ASN A 48 -9.42 6.76 -7.16
N HIS A 49 -8.42 6.84 -6.27
CA HIS A 49 -8.60 7.11 -4.83
C HIS A 49 -9.65 6.20 -4.15
N LYS A 50 -9.71 4.91 -4.52
CA LYS A 50 -10.62 3.92 -3.91
C LYS A 50 -10.01 3.26 -2.66
N THR A 51 -9.08 3.95 -2.01
CA THR A 51 -8.49 3.58 -0.73
C THR A 51 -9.48 3.85 0.40
N LEU A 52 -9.14 3.46 1.62
CA LEU A 52 -9.91 3.72 2.84
C LEU A 52 -9.18 4.71 3.75
N ILE A 53 -8.27 5.52 3.21
CA ILE A 53 -7.43 6.44 3.99
C ILE A 53 -8.25 7.46 4.77
N ASP A 54 -9.38 7.91 4.21
CA ASP A 54 -10.30 8.86 4.87
C ASP A 54 -11.01 8.27 6.10
N SER A 55 -10.99 6.95 6.24
CA SER A 55 -11.51 6.26 7.43
C SER A 55 -10.45 6.01 8.49
N LEU A 56 -9.25 6.54 8.32
CA LEU A 56 -8.16 6.43 9.29
C LEU A 56 -8.06 7.71 10.11
N VAL A 57 -7.85 7.56 11.41
CA VAL A 57 -7.65 8.68 12.35
C VAL A 57 -6.46 8.40 13.26
N LEU A 58 -5.84 9.47 13.76
CA LEU A 58 -4.82 9.37 14.79
C LEU A 58 -5.47 9.21 16.15
N CYS A 59 -5.06 8.17 16.87
CA CYS A 59 -5.41 7.90 18.24
C CYS A 59 -4.18 8.13 19.12
N ALA A 60 -4.41 8.57 20.35
CA ALA A 60 -3.36 8.72 21.37
C ALA A 60 -3.56 7.64 22.45
N TYR A 61 -2.46 7.17 23.04
CA TYR A 61 -2.55 6.36 24.25
C TYR A 61 -3.04 7.25 25.40
N PRO A 62 -4.10 6.86 26.14
CA PRO A 62 -4.66 7.69 27.22
C PRO A 62 -3.81 7.70 28.49
N ASP A 63 -2.55 7.23 28.44
CA ASP A 63 -1.85 6.78 29.63
C ASP A 63 -1.08 7.91 30.35
N ASN A 64 -1.69 8.40 31.43
CA ASN A 64 -1.07 9.29 32.41
C ASN A 64 -0.07 8.58 33.34
N SER A 65 0.19 7.28 33.18
CA SER A 65 1.11 6.50 34.04
C SER A 65 2.57 6.50 33.58
N VAL A 66 2.85 7.02 32.38
CA VAL A 66 4.23 7.25 31.91
C VAL A 66 4.60 8.71 32.24
N PRO A 67 5.61 8.96 33.10
CA PRO A 67 6.05 10.32 33.36
C PRO A 67 6.38 10.98 32.02
N LEU A 68 5.81 12.17 31.78
CA LEU A 68 5.92 12.97 30.56
C LEU A 68 7.37 13.04 30.03
N LEU A 69 7.78 12.03 29.25
CA LEU A 69 8.88 12.12 28.31
C LEU A 69 8.29 12.61 26.99
N THR A 70 7.83 13.87 27.01
CA THR A 70 7.79 14.86 25.91
C THR A 70 7.25 14.48 24.52
N ASN A 71 6.82 13.26 24.23
CA ASN A 71 6.39 12.82 22.90
C ASN A 71 5.05 12.09 22.99
N ASN A 72 3.97 12.76 22.56
CA ASN A 72 2.69 12.10 22.36
C ASN A 72 2.90 10.94 21.37
N HIS A 73 2.70 9.70 21.82
CA HIS A 73 2.73 8.53 20.97
C HIS A 73 1.36 8.37 20.28
N TYR A 74 1.35 8.45 18.96
CA TYR A 74 0.16 8.32 18.13
C TYR A 74 0.17 7.02 17.35
N TYR A 75 -1.00 6.39 17.23
CA TYR A 75 -1.24 5.23 16.40
C TYR A 75 -2.44 5.46 15.49
N VAL A 76 -2.61 4.61 14.47
CA VAL A 76 -3.72 4.71 13.52
C VAL A 76 -4.88 3.80 13.90
N CYS A 77 -6.08 4.36 14.00
CA CYS A 77 -7.33 3.65 14.14
C CYS A 77 -8.17 3.78 12.86
N SER A 78 -9.05 2.81 12.59
CA SER A 78 -10.13 3.01 11.62
C SER A 78 -11.43 3.41 12.31
N THR A 79 -12.16 4.35 11.72
CA THR A 79 -13.49 4.79 12.16
C THR A 79 -14.61 3.86 11.70
N GLN A 80 -14.29 2.84 10.89
CA GLN A 80 -15.25 1.87 10.38
C GLN A 80 -14.66 0.45 10.33
N SER A 81 -15.53 -0.54 10.18
CA SER A 81 -15.10 -1.91 9.91
C SER A 81 -14.47 -2.00 8.51
N ILE A 82 -13.29 -2.62 8.40
CA ILE A 82 -12.58 -2.84 7.14
C ILE A 82 -12.73 -4.31 6.72
N PRO A 83 -13.44 -4.60 5.62
CA PRO A 83 -13.51 -5.97 5.11
C PRO A 83 -12.15 -6.52 4.67
N LYS A 84 -11.94 -7.83 4.87
CA LYS A 84 -10.70 -8.51 4.46
C LYS A 84 -10.41 -8.33 2.97
N GLY A 85 -9.16 -7.99 2.65
CA GLY A 85 -8.68 -7.83 1.27
C GLY A 85 -9.01 -6.48 0.62
N ARG A 86 -9.49 -5.50 1.41
CA ARG A 86 -9.61 -4.10 0.97
C ARG A 86 -8.26 -3.41 0.99
N LEU A 87 -8.07 -2.47 0.06
CA LEU A 87 -6.91 -1.59 0.06
C LEU A 87 -7.16 -0.48 1.09
N ILE A 88 -6.28 -0.38 2.09
CA ILE A 88 -6.42 0.57 3.20
C ILE A 88 -5.91 1.95 2.79
N ALA A 89 -4.62 2.06 2.50
CA ALA A 89 -3.99 3.31 2.12
C ALA A 89 -2.68 3.01 1.41
N GLU A 90 -2.12 4.03 0.76
CA GLU A 90 -0.77 4.01 0.21
C GLU A 90 0.20 4.61 1.23
N TYR A 91 1.38 4.01 1.38
CA TYR A 91 2.45 4.60 2.17
C TYR A 91 3.19 5.60 1.30
N CYS A 92 2.98 6.89 1.55
CA CYS A 92 3.54 7.97 0.76
C CYS A 92 4.58 8.74 1.57
N GLY A 93 5.63 9.18 0.88
CA GLY A 93 6.63 10.10 1.40
C GLY A 93 7.63 10.48 0.31
N GLU A 94 8.77 11.03 0.72
CA GLU A 94 9.84 11.39 -0.20
C GLU A 94 10.61 10.16 -0.66
N TYR A 95 10.98 10.10 -1.95
CA TYR A 95 11.76 9.00 -2.52
C TYR A 95 13.26 9.37 -2.49
N ILE A 96 13.99 8.80 -1.53
CA ILE A 96 15.39 9.13 -1.25
C ILE A 96 16.24 7.86 -1.15
N ARG A 97 17.57 8.01 -1.10
CA ARG A 97 18.42 6.86 -0.79
C ARG A 97 18.33 6.53 0.70
N ALA A 98 18.28 5.25 1.03
CA ALA A 98 18.19 4.76 2.41
C ALA A 98 19.40 5.13 3.28
N GLY A 99 20.53 5.54 2.69
CA GLY A 99 21.70 6.06 3.42
C GLY A 99 21.67 7.57 3.66
N GLU A 100 20.76 8.30 3.01
CA GLU A 100 20.63 9.76 3.16
C GLU A 100 19.83 10.14 4.41
N THR A 101 19.15 9.17 5.05
CA THR A 101 18.31 9.37 6.24
C THR A 101 18.61 8.36 7.33
N HIS A 102 18.38 8.76 8.58
CA HIS A 102 18.33 7.86 9.75
C HIS A 102 16.91 7.74 10.31
N SER A 103 15.91 8.14 9.51
CA SER A 103 14.51 8.14 9.93
C SER A 103 13.99 6.73 10.18
N ILE A 104 13.23 6.58 11.28
CA ILE A 104 12.41 5.38 11.52
C ILE A 104 11.24 5.26 10.53
N HIS A 105 10.94 6.33 9.77
CA HIS A 105 9.89 6.37 8.77
C HIS A 105 10.41 6.11 7.33
N CYS A 106 11.67 5.70 7.17
CA CYS A 106 12.23 5.29 5.89
C CYS A 106 11.86 3.81 5.60
N MET A 107 10.83 3.61 4.79
CA MET A 107 10.41 2.29 4.33
C MET A 107 11.23 1.85 3.12
N ARG A 108 12.09 0.84 3.30
CA ARG A 108 12.90 0.29 2.21
C ARG A 108 12.04 -0.41 1.16
N ILE A 109 12.37 -0.17 -0.09
CA ILE A 109 11.67 -0.78 -1.23
C ILE A 109 12.38 -2.08 -1.59
N PRO A 110 11.68 -3.22 -1.66
CA PRO A 110 12.29 -4.47 -2.09
C PRO A 110 12.67 -4.38 -3.57
N ARG A 111 13.85 -4.88 -3.90
CA ARG A 111 14.32 -5.10 -5.26
C ARG A 111 14.23 -6.59 -5.55
N PHE A 112 13.35 -6.97 -6.46
CA PHE A 112 13.25 -8.37 -6.89
C PHE A 112 14.32 -8.62 -7.96
N GLU A 113 15.44 -9.21 -7.57
CA GLU A 113 16.42 -9.72 -8.52
C GLU A 113 16.10 -11.18 -8.88
N LEU A 114 16.16 -11.48 -10.17
CA LEU A 114 16.07 -12.86 -10.67
C LEU A 114 17.47 -13.48 -10.56
N GLU A 115 17.74 -14.24 -9.51
CA GLU A 115 18.94 -15.07 -9.47
C GLU A 115 18.77 -16.35 -10.31
N GLN A 116 19.85 -16.76 -10.97
CA GLN A 116 19.92 -17.95 -11.83
C GLN A 116 19.85 -19.30 -11.09
N ASP A 117 19.87 -19.34 -9.74
CA ASP A 117 20.02 -20.58 -8.96
C ASP A 117 18.86 -20.88 -7.97
N GLY A 118 17.69 -20.27 -8.17
CA GLY A 118 16.46 -20.68 -7.46
C GLY A 118 16.38 -20.29 -5.97
N LYS A 119 17.38 -19.60 -5.43
CA LYS A 119 17.31 -18.92 -4.13
C LYS A 119 17.03 -17.44 -4.37
N LYS A 120 15.96 -16.92 -3.77
CA LYS A 120 15.60 -15.50 -3.85
C LYS A 120 15.89 -14.84 -2.51
N PRO A 121 17.10 -14.28 -2.28
CA PRO A 121 17.26 -13.37 -1.16
C PRO A 121 16.32 -12.17 -1.37
N LEU A 122 15.63 -11.74 -0.31
CA LEU A 122 14.94 -10.44 -0.31
C LEU A 122 16.03 -9.37 -0.31
N ILE A 123 16.38 -8.87 -1.50
CA ILE A 123 17.28 -7.74 -1.66
C ILE A 123 16.44 -6.47 -1.53
N PHE A 124 16.90 -5.51 -0.75
CA PHE A 124 16.29 -4.18 -0.71
C PHE A 124 17.06 -3.25 -1.64
N SER A 125 16.31 -2.39 -2.33
CA SER A 125 16.85 -1.25 -3.05
C SER A 125 17.68 -0.36 -2.11
N ASP A 126 18.62 0.38 -2.68
CA ASP A 126 19.27 1.51 -2.00
C ASP A 126 18.31 2.69 -1.81
N MET A 127 17.09 2.61 -2.35
CA MET A 127 16.03 3.60 -2.22
C MET A 127 15.02 3.26 -1.12
N CYS A 128 14.49 4.28 -0.47
CA CYS A 128 13.36 4.19 0.45
C CYS A 128 12.34 5.30 0.22
N ILE A 129 11.14 5.08 0.77
CA ILE A 129 10.12 6.11 0.94
C ILE A 129 10.27 6.63 2.37
N ASP A 130 10.75 7.86 2.55
CA ASP A 130 10.85 8.52 3.85
C ASP A 130 9.63 9.41 4.08
N ALA A 131 8.80 9.01 5.05
CA ALA A 131 7.60 9.76 5.41
C ALA A 131 7.82 10.76 6.56
N GLN A 132 9.07 11.09 6.91
CA GLN A 132 9.37 11.95 8.06
C GLN A 132 8.82 13.37 7.90
N GLU A 133 9.22 14.08 6.84
CA GLU A 133 8.81 15.46 6.56
C GLU A 133 7.56 15.52 5.68
N TYR A 134 7.55 14.73 4.60
CA TYR A 134 6.46 14.64 3.66
C TYR A 134 5.86 13.24 3.76
N GLY A 135 4.58 13.15 4.12
CA GLY A 135 3.91 11.86 4.21
C GLY A 135 2.43 12.00 4.53
N ASN A 136 1.74 10.86 4.60
CA ASN A 136 0.33 10.83 5.01
C ASN A 136 0.19 10.09 6.35
N ILE A 137 -1.06 9.91 6.80
CA ILE A 137 -1.37 9.29 8.11
C ILE A 137 -0.78 7.88 8.28
N THR A 138 -0.45 7.17 7.19
CA THR A 138 0.12 5.82 7.26
C THR A 138 1.50 5.75 7.91
N ARG A 139 2.23 6.88 8.02
CA ARG A 139 3.51 6.95 8.75
C ARG A 139 3.40 6.59 10.24
N PHE A 140 2.18 6.66 10.80
CA PHE A 140 1.87 6.34 12.20
C PHE A 140 1.35 4.91 12.38
N ILE A 141 1.36 4.07 11.34
CA ILE A 141 1.02 2.65 11.47
C ILE A 141 2.16 1.96 12.21
N GLU A 142 1.85 1.35 13.35
CA GLU A 142 2.83 0.68 14.19
C GLU A 142 3.13 -0.75 13.72
N HIS A 143 4.31 -1.23 14.12
CA HIS A 143 4.64 -2.65 14.03
C HIS A 143 3.84 -3.47 15.06
N ASN A 144 3.36 -4.64 14.66
CA ASN A 144 2.72 -5.61 15.55
C ASN A 144 3.10 -7.04 15.12
N CYS A 145 3.50 -7.89 16.08
CA CYS A 145 3.86 -9.29 15.84
C CYS A 145 2.68 -10.16 15.38
N SER A 146 1.45 -9.74 15.67
CA SER A 146 0.20 -10.36 15.19
C SER A 146 -0.61 -9.32 14.40
N PRO A 147 -0.15 -8.94 13.20
CA PRO A 147 -0.70 -7.82 12.46
C PRO A 147 -2.09 -8.14 11.87
N ASN A 148 -2.93 -7.11 11.75
CA ASN A 148 -4.25 -7.18 11.11
C ASN A 148 -4.27 -6.63 9.67
N ALA A 149 -3.13 -6.09 9.21
CA ALA A 149 -2.92 -5.56 7.87
C ALA A 149 -1.53 -6.01 7.35
N ALA A 150 -1.32 -5.91 6.04
CA ALA A 150 -0.05 -6.25 5.41
C ALA A 150 0.31 -5.22 4.34
N VAL A 151 1.61 -4.98 4.18
CA VAL A 151 2.16 -4.15 3.12
C VAL A 151 2.31 -5.00 1.86
N TYR A 152 1.83 -4.48 0.73
CA TYR A 152 2.02 -5.08 -0.59
C TYR A 152 2.73 -4.09 -1.49
N TYR A 153 3.68 -4.58 -2.27
CA TYR A 153 4.39 -3.80 -3.26
C TYR A 153 3.72 -4.04 -4.61
N ALA A 154 3.21 -2.97 -5.21
CA ALA A 154 2.73 -2.98 -6.58
C ALA A 154 3.85 -2.45 -7.48
N PRO A 155 4.48 -3.27 -8.33
CA PRO A 155 5.47 -2.76 -9.26
C PRO A 155 4.78 -1.78 -10.22
N LEU A 156 5.31 -0.56 -10.29
CA LEU A 156 5.03 0.32 -11.41
C LEU A 156 5.72 -0.31 -12.62
N VAL A 157 4.94 -0.78 -13.57
CA VAL A 157 5.45 -1.27 -14.85
C VAL A 157 5.45 -0.06 -15.77
N ASP A 158 6.64 0.46 -16.05
CA ASP A 158 6.86 1.54 -17.03
C ASP A 158 6.52 1.08 -18.45
#